data_AF-A0A9D8JBA5-F1
#
_entry.id   AF-A0A9D8JBA5-F1
#
_cell.length_a   1.000
_cell.length_b   1.000
_cell.length_c   1.000
_cell.angle_alpha   90.00
_cell.angle_beta   90.00
_cell.angle_gamma   90.00
#
_symmetry.space_group_name_H-M   'P 1'
#
loop_
_entity.id
_entity.type
_entity.pdbx_description
1 polymer ?
#
loop_
_entity_poly.entity_id
_entity_poly.type
_entity_poly.pdbx_seq_one_letter_code
_entity_poly.pdbx_strand_id
1 'polypeptide(L)'
;MGYMRRFAPMFALFVAFACHNDPSGKDADVNEKSKVCVAAGATLSATTNECECAGGSKWTGSRCDSEAGSKDKAQLTEAQPATLAPQVSTLREVTPATLLPENKAKDGRRSGIAKTDKADAQVQSLTPHQLAALKTNCEKAHAKWMGGESYCLCPEHKVLVGAKCQAIRNQVSDAACTSAVRPGRWSKGDCRCSGGETFIPERGGCVAAKSVAGNTLKFTCENGLNSGKWDDSKNRCNCPSGRIWWHESCALMSRLSSSKICESEFHGGSWDGVQKRCQCPKGRMWLNQSCLDPHALPSRNVCESEWNRGTWNQKRQSCACPRGGQWNSKNLTCTRRAG
;
A
#
# COMPACT_ATOMS: atom_id res chain seq x y z
N MET A 1 23.50 -62.87 20.59
CA MET A 1 23.60 -62.53 19.14
C MET A 1 22.35 -61.73 18.81
N GLY A 2 22.27 -60.40 18.76
CA GLY A 2 23.28 -59.38 18.46
C GLY A 2 22.92 -58.76 17.12
N TYR A 3 22.24 -57.60 17.12
CA TYR A 3 22.40 -56.46 16.18
C TYR A 3 21.41 -55.35 16.58
N MET A 4 21.84 -54.48 17.50
CA MET A 4 21.20 -53.16 17.70
C MET A 4 21.80 -52.17 16.68
N ARG A 5 20.98 -51.67 15.76
CA ARG A 5 21.35 -50.59 14.86
C ARG A 5 21.36 -49.27 15.64
N ARG A 6 22.55 -48.72 15.89
CA ARG A 6 22.76 -47.37 16.40
C ARG A 6 22.38 -46.36 15.33
N PHE A 7 21.39 -45.51 15.58
CA PHE A 7 21.15 -44.30 14.81
C PHE A 7 22.10 -43.22 15.32
N ALA A 8 22.99 -42.74 14.43
CA ALA A 8 23.79 -41.56 14.69
C ALA A 8 22.91 -40.31 14.54
N PRO A 9 23.01 -39.30 15.42
CA PRO A 9 22.36 -38.02 15.22
C PRO A 9 23.10 -37.26 14.12
N MET A 10 22.41 -37.03 13.00
CA MET A 10 22.89 -36.17 11.92
C MET A 10 22.72 -34.72 12.40
N PHE A 11 23.80 -34.11 12.90
CA PHE A 11 23.85 -32.69 13.21
C PHE A 11 23.72 -31.89 11.90
N ALA A 12 22.57 -31.25 11.69
CA ALA A 12 22.41 -30.24 10.65
C ALA A 12 23.21 -28.99 11.05
N LEU A 13 24.30 -28.73 10.33
CA LEU A 13 25.03 -27.47 10.40
C LEU A 13 24.13 -26.38 9.78
N PHE A 14 23.42 -25.62 10.62
CA PHE A 14 22.80 -24.36 10.20
C PHE A 14 23.89 -23.29 10.19
N VAL A 15 24.43 -22.99 9.01
CA VAL A 15 25.20 -21.76 8.80
C VAL A 15 24.18 -20.62 8.72
N ALA A 16 23.94 -19.95 9.84
CA ALA A 16 23.25 -18.68 9.85
C ALA A 16 24.19 -17.60 9.28
N PHE A 17 23.97 -17.19 8.03
CA PHE A 17 24.54 -15.95 7.53
C PHE A 17 23.77 -14.79 8.16
N ALA A 18 24.36 -14.22 9.20
CA ALA A 18 23.96 -12.90 9.69
C ALA A 18 24.34 -11.86 8.63
N CYS A 19 23.38 -11.02 8.23
CA CYS A 19 23.68 -9.82 7.45
C CYS A 19 24.62 -8.93 8.27
N HIS A 20 25.86 -8.79 7.78
CA HIS A 20 26.79 -7.77 8.24
C HIS A 20 26.28 -6.43 7.71
N ASN A 21 25.86 -5.53 8.60
CA ASN A 21 25.42 -4.19 8.23
C ASN A 21 26.64 -3.37 7.80
N ASP A 22 26.75 -3.08 6.51
CA ASP A 22 27.64 -2.06 5.98
C ASP A 22 26.97 -0.67 6.10
N PRO A 23 27.60 0.35 6.73
CA PRO A 23 26.98 1.64 7.00
C PRO A 23 26.86 2.58 5.78
N SER A 24 27.15 2.13 4.55
CA SER A 24 27.28 3.01 3.38
C SER A 24 26.07 3.11 2.44
N GLY A 25 24.99 2.34 2.64
CA GLY A 25 23.65 2.63 2.10
C GLY A 25 23.56 2.94 0.60
N LYS A 26 24.07 2.06 -0.27
CA LYS A 26 23.89 2.14 -1.73
C LYS A 26 23.62 0.76 -2.32
N ASP A 27 22.37 0.31 -2.27
CA ASP A 27 21.96 -0.86 -3.06
C ASP A 27 21.64 -0.41 -4.49
N ALA A 28 22.43 -0.90 -5.44
CA ALA A 28 22.11 -0.85 -6.86
C ALA A 28 21.16 -2.02 -7.17
N ASP A 29 19.95 -1.74 -7.68
CA ASP A 29 18.97 -2.76 -8.05
C ASP A 29 19.45 -3.53 -9.31
N VAL A 30 20.23 -4.59 -9.10
CA VAL A 30 20.53 -5.61 -10.10
C VAL A 30 19.43 -6.65 -10.03
N ASN A 31 18.74 -6.90 -11.15
CA ASN A 31 17.83 -8.04 -11.21
C ASN A 31 18.66 -9.33 -11.24
N GLU A 32 18.79 -10.00 -10.09
CA GLU A 32 19.60 -11.20 -9.92
C GLU A 32 19.21 -12.34 -10.88
N LYS A 33 17.94 -12.41 -11.29
CA LYS A 33 17.44 -13.45 -12.19
C LYS A 33 17.78 -13.21 -13.65
N SER A 34 17.83 -11.95 -14.09
CA SER A 34 18.10 -11.62 -15.48
C SER A 34 19.53 -11.14 -15.75
N LYS A 35 20.30 -10.80 -14.71
CA LYS A 35 21.63 -10.17 -14.85
C LYS A 35 21.60 -8.91 -15.73
N VAL A 36 20.54 -8.12 -15.59
CA VAL A 36 20.35 -6.86 -16.33
C VAL A 36 20.14 -5.72 -15.34
N CYS A 37 20.76 -4.57 -15.62
CA CYS A 37 20.51 -3.31 -14.91
C CYS A 37 19.11 -2.80 -15.24
N VAL A 38 18.37 -2.33 -14.24
CA VAL A 38 16.95 -1.96 -14.39
C VAL A 38 16.76 -0.65 -15.19
N ALA A 39 17.80 0.17 -15.34
CA ALA A 39 17.73 1.44 -16.06
C ALA A 39 18.30 1.38 -17.49
N ALA A 40 17.64 2.08 -18.41
CA ALA A 40 18.08 2.23 -19.79
C ALA A 40 19.44 2.97 -19.86
N GLY A 41 20.40 2.40 -20.58
CA GLY A 41 21.72 3.02 -20.82
C GLY A 41 22.85 2.57 -19.90
N ALA A 42 22.60 1.64 -18.97
CA ALA A 42 23.63 1.00 -18.15
C ALA A 42 23.92 -0.44 -18.60
N THR A 43 25.17 -0.86 -18.50
CA THR A 43 25.65 -2.22 -18.76
C THR A 43 26.19 -2.84 -17.48
N LEU A 44 25.85 -4.10 -17.21
CA LEU A 44 26.38 -4.81 -16.05
C LEU A 44 27.84 -5.19 -16.32
N SER A 45 28.75 -4.72 -15.48
CA SER A 45 30.16 -5.05 -15.55
C SER A 45 30.37 -6.53 -15.20
N ALA A 46 30.99 -7.28 -16.11
CA ALA A 46 31.23 -8.72 -15.93
C ALA A 46 32.20 -9.00 -14.76
N THR A 47 33.03 -8.02 -14.40
CA THR A 47 34.10 -8.19 -13.40
C THR A 47 33.63 -7.83 -11.99
N THR A 48 32.85 -6.76 -11.84
CA THR A 48 32.42 -6.25 -10.53
C THR A 48 30.97 -6.59 -10.19
N ASN A 49 30.16 -7.05 -11.15
CA ASN A 49 28.70 -7.14 -11.04
C ASN A 49 28.02 -5.79 -10.68
N GLU A 50 28.66 -4.66 -10.99
CA GLU A 50 28.07 -3.33 -10.82
C GLU A 50 27.55 -2.78 -12.15
N CYS A 51 26.54 -1.92 -12.10
CA CYS A 51 26.01 -1.26 -13.28
C CYS A 51 26.90 -0.07 -13.67
N GLU A 52 27.45 -0.10 -14.88
CA GLU A 52 28.30 0.94 -15.44
C GLU A 52 27.57 1.73 -16.53
N CYS A 53 27.72 3.05 -16.51
CA CYS A 53 27.15 3.96 -17.49
C CYS A 53 28.12 4.20 -18.64
N ALA A 54 27.63 4.21 -19.88
CA ALA A 54 28.44 4.60 -21.02
C ALA A 54 28.81 6.11 -20.97
N GLY A 55 29.99 6.46 -21.50
CA GLY A 55 30.37 7.85 -21.74
C GLY A 55 30.75 8.67 -20.51
N GLY A 56 31.31 8.05 -19.46
CA GLY A 56 31.83 8.77 -18.29
C GLY A 56 30.76 9.36 -17.36
N SER A 57 29.48 9.02 -17.58
CA SER A 57 28.40 9.38 -16.66
C SER A 57 28.49 8.55 -15.37
N LYS A 58 28.02 9.10 -14.24
CA LYS A 58 28.09 8.43 -12.94
C LYS A 58 26.77 7.72 -12.64
N TRP A 59 26.86 6.48 -12.18
CA TRP A 59 25.69 5.74 -11.71
C TRP A 59 25.22 6.29 -10.36
N THR A 60 23.96 6.71 -10.27
CA THR A 60 23.36 7.26 -9.04
C THR A 60 22.53 6.25 -8.26
N GLY A 61 22.62 4.95 -8.61
CA GLY A 61 21.81 3.88 -8.03
C GLY A 61 20.53 3.56 -8.82
N SER A 62 20.02 4.52 -9.60
CA SER A 62 18.78 4.36 -10.39
C SER A 62 18.86 4.84 -11.84
N ARG A 63 19.86 5.65 -12.20
CA ARG A 63 20.10 6.14 -13.56
C ARG A 63 21.55 6.60 -13.75
N CYS A 64 21.91 6.85 -15.01
CA CYS A 64 23.18 7.45 -15.40
C CYS A 64 23.02 8.98 -15.49
N ASP A 65 23.71 9.73 -14.64
CA ASP A 65 23.71 11.20 -14.68
C ASP A 65 25.05 11.68 -15.26
N SER A 66 24.99 12.56 -16.26
CA SER A 66 26.18 13.19 -16.86
C SER A 66 26.67 14.29 -15.93
N GLU A 67 27.94 14.25 -15.52
CA GLU A 67 28.54 15.33 -14.73
C GLU A 67 28.73 16.56 -15.63
N ALA A 68 27.73 17.44 -15.65
CA ALA A 68 27.88 18.78 -16.22
C ALA A 68 28.77 19.60 -15.27
N GLY A 69 30.00 19.87 -15.70
CA GLY A 69 31.03 20.55 -14.91
C GLY A 69 30.58 21.91 -14.36
N SER A 70 30.71 22.06 -13.04
CA SER A 70 30.65 23.34 -12.34
C SER A 70 31.98 24.06 -12.56
N LYS A 71 31.96 25.18 -13.31
CA LYS A 71 33.06 26.15 -13.34
C LYS A 71 32.97 27.09 -12.12
N ASP A 72 34.14 27.34 -11.55
CA ASP A 72 34.59 28.50 -10.77
C ASP A 72 33.86 28.87 -9.46
N LYS A 73 34.52 28.57 -8.33
CA LYS A 73 34.39 29.34 -7.09
C LYS A 73 35.75 29.89 -6.69
N ALA A 74 35.91 31.20 -6.87
CA ALA A 74 36.93 32.01 -6.23
C ALA A 74 36.65 32.11 -4.72
N GLN A 75 37.74 32.03 -3.95
CA GLN A 75 37.81 32.25 -2.52
C GLN A 75 37.55 33.72 -2.19
N LEU A 76 36.78 33.99 -1.14
CA LEU A 76 36.91 35.22 -0.37
C LEU A 76 36.72 34.93 1.12
N THR A 77 37.51 35.67 1.89
CA THR A 77 37.96 35.49 3.27
C THR A 77 36.99 36.07 4.32
N GLU A 78 37.01 35.44 5.50
CA GLU A 78 37.09 36.02 6.86
C GLU A 78 36.09 37.11 7.30
N ALA A 79 35.29 36.82 8.34
CA ALA A 79 35.27 37.51 9.64
C ALA A 79 34.07 37.08 10.53
N GLN A 80 34.36 36.56 11.72
CA GLN A 80 33.54 36.70 12.96
C GLN A 80 33.94 38.04 13.65
N PRO A 81 33.27 38.57 14.71
CA PRO A 81 32.43 37.89 15.71
C PRO A 81 31.19 38.68 16.21
N ALA A 82 30.36 38.05 17.06
CA ALA A 82 30.06 38.52 18.43
C ALA A 82 28.81 37.86 19.03
N THR A 83 29.08 37.11 20.09
CA THR A 83 28.33 36.84 21.33
C THR A 83 27.15 37.75 21.66
N LEU A 84 26.02 37.16 22.07
CA LEU A 84 25.24 37.55 23.28
C LEU A 84 24.19 36.47 23.61
N ALA A 85 24.21 36.03 24.86
CA ALA A 85 23.33 35.04 25.48
C ALA A 85 22.20 35.75 26.28
N PRO A 86 21.36 35.06 27.08
CA PRO A 86 19.90 35.11 26.94
C PRO A 86 19.21 35.92 28.05
N GLN A 87 17.97 36.34 27.80
CA GLN A 87 17.08 36.86 28.85
C GLN A 87 16.01 35.83 29.19
N VAL A 88 16.11 35.37 30.43
CA VAL A 88 15.13 34.59 31.20
C VAL A 88 14.04 35.54 31.68
N SER A 89 12.77 35.14 31.59
CA SER A 89 11.72 35.72 32.44
C SER A 89 10.73 34.64 32.87
N THR A 90 10.84 34.40 34.17
CA THR A 90 10.01 33.74 35.18
C THR A 90 8.49 33.75 35.01
N LEU A 91 7.92 32.56 35.23
CA LEU A 91 6.87 32.19 36.21
C LEU A 91 5.63 33.11 36.40
N ARG A 92 4.45 32.53 36.14
CA ARG A 92 3.30 32.63 37.05
C ARG A 92 2.62 31.27 37.19
N GLU A 93 2.76 30.69 38.39
CA GLU A 93 1.94 29.60 38.92
C GLU A 93 0.50 30.11 39.16
N VAL A 94 -0.49 29.29 38.82
CA VAL A 94 -1.87 29.44 39.32
C VAL A 94 -2.41 28.04 39.61
N THR A 95 -2.56 27.74 40.90
CA THR A 95 -3.52 26.76 41.49
C THR A 95 -3.51 26.94 43.01
N PRO A 96 -4.48 26.43 43.79
CA PRO A 96 -5.82 25.93 43.45
C PRO A 96 -6.92 26.54 44.36
N ALA A 97 -8.20 26.33 44.01
CA ALA A 97 -9.28 26.45 45.00
C ALA A 97 -10.27 25.27 44.86
N THR A 98 -10.30 24.52 45.94
CA THR A 98 -11.15 23.37 46.28
C THR A 98 -12.59 23.81 46.54
N LEU A 99 -13.58 22.96 46.22
CA LEU A 99 -14.64 22.43 47.11
C LEU A 99 -15.94 22.09 46.36
N LEU A 100 -16.28 20.80 46.41
CA LEU A 100 -17.64 20.26 46.36
C LEU A 100 -18.42 20.74 47.61
N PRO A 101 -19.76 20.64 47.59
CA PRO A 101 -20.30 19.49 48.31
C PRO A 101 -21.40 18.72 47.56
N GLU A 102 -21.49 17.47 47.99
CA GLU A 102 -22.54 16.49 47.75
C GLU A 102 -23.94 17.01 48.09
N ASN A 103 -24.94 16.57 47.33
CA ASN A 103 -26.29 16.38 47.86
C ASN A 103 -26.82 15.03 47.40
N LYS A 104 -27.00 14.14 48.38
CA LYS A 104 -27.85 12.95 48.29
C LYS A 104 -29.29 13.36 48.59
N ALA A 105 -30.25 12.85 47.82
CA ALA A 105 -31.33 11.97 48.30
C ALA A 105 -32.63 12.01 47.46
N LYS A 106 -33.20 10.80 47.35
CA LYS A 106 -34.62 10.41 47.22
C LYS A 106 -35.31 10.35 45.85
N ASP A 107 -35.43 9.09 45.40
CA ASP A 107 -36.67 8.38 45.04
C ASP A 107 -37.88 9.18 44.55
N GLY A 108 -38.29 8.85 43.31
CA GLY A 108 -39.53 9.35 42.71
C GLY A 108 -39.88 8.64 41.41
N ARG A 109 -40.35 7.40 41.53
CA ARG A 109 -40.95 6.56 40.49
C ARG A 109 -42.05 7.31 39.70
N ARG A 110 -41.84 7.59 38.40
CA ARG A 110 -42.96 7.69 37.45
C ARG A 110 -42.53 7.34 36.03
N SER A 111 -43.12 6.24 35.57
CA SER A 111 -43.06 5.73 34.21
C SER A 111 -43.69 6.76 33.26
N GLY A 112 -42.93 7.23 32.29
CA GLY A 112 -43.38 8.07 31.19
C GLY A 112 -42.52 7.72 29.98
N ILE A 113 -43.10 6.95 29.06
CA ILE A 113 -42.50 6.63 27.76
C ILE A 113 -42.47 7.94 26.97
N ALA A 114 -41.37 8.68 27.08
CA ALA A 114 -41.08 9.80 26.21
C ALA A 114 -40.59 9.24 24.88
N LYS A 115 -41.29 9.63 23.81
CA LYS A 115 -40.84 9.44 22.43
C LYS A 115 -39.46 10.09 22.30
N THR A 116 -38.45 9.30 22.00
CA THR A 116 -37.15 9.81 21.57
C THR A 116 -37.30 10.29 20.14
N ASP A 117 -37.44 11.60 19.99
CA ASP A 117 -37.24 12.26 18.71
C ASP A 117 -35.83 11.94 18.22
N LYS A 118 -35.74 11.53 16.94
CA LYS A 118 -34.48 11.32 16.23
C LYS A 118 -33.64 12.59 16.35
N ALA A 119 -32.57 12.52 17.14
CA ALA A 119 -31.49 13.48 17.02
C ALA A 119 -30.80 13.21 15.68
N ASP A 120 -31.19 13.98 14.65
CA ASP A 120 -30.40 14.12 13.44
C ASP A 120 -29.04 14.67 13.85
N ALA A 121 -28.04 13.79 13.90
CA ALA A 121 -26.66 14.16 14.17
C ALA A 121 -26.18 15.04 13.02
N GLN A 122 -26.21 16.35 13.23
CA GLN A 122 -25.63 17.32 12.31
C GLN A 122 -24.15 16.98 12.12
N VAL A 123 -23.78 16.71 10.88
CA VAL A 123 -22.38 16.62 10.44
C VAL A 123 -21.75 17.98 10.75
N GLN A 124 -20.87 18.05 11.74
CA GLN A 124 -20.13 19.28 12.02
C GLN A 124 -19.13 19.51 10.89
N SER A 125 -19.46 20.44 9.99
CA SER A 125 -18.52 20.99 9.02
C SER A 125 -17.36 21.66 9.74
N LEU A 126 -16.13 21.41 9.30
CA LEU A 126 -14.95 22.11 9.82
C LEU A 126 -15.14 23.63 9.66
N THR A 127 -14.82 24.37 10.71
CA THR A 127 -14.76 25.84 10.62
C THR A 127 -13.64 26.28 9.68
N PRO A 128 -13.73 27.48 9.05
CA PRO A 128 -12.66 27.99 8.18
C PRO A 128 -11.27 28.02 8.86
N HIS A 129 -11.22 28.30 10.16
CA HIS A 129 -9.97 28.28 10.93
C HIS A 129 -9.40 26.86 11.07
N GLN A 130 -10.24 25.87 11.36
CA GLN A 130 -9.81 24.47 11.42
C GLN A 130 -9.30 23.98 10.06
N LEU A 131 -9.96 24.40 8.98
CA LEU A 131 -9.54 24.08 7.61
C LEU A 131 -8.17 24.68 7.27
N ALA A 132 -7.94 25.94 7.62
CA ALA A 132 -6.67 26.61 7.41
C ALA A 132 -5.53 25.93 8.20
N ALA A 133 -5.77 25.60 9.48
CA ALA A 133 -4.81 24.89 10.31
C ALA A 133 -4.46 23.51 9.74
N LEU A 134 -5.46 22.79 9.23
CA LEU A 134 -5.26 21.49 8.59
C LEU A 134 -4.41 21.59 7.32
N LYS A 135 -4.70 22.58 6.46
CA LYS A 135 -3.90 22.84 5.26
C LYS A 135 -2.44 23.13 5.60
N THR A 136 -2.20 24.00 6.59
CA THR A 136 -0.84 24.30 7.06
C THR A 136 -0.12 23.06 7.59
N ASN A 137 -0.81 22.23 8.37
CA ASN A 137 -0.23 20.99 8.88
C ASN A 137 0.07 19.97 7.77
N CYS A 138 -0.79 19.91 6.75
CA CYS A 138 -0.58 19.09 5.56
C CYS A 138 0.69 19.49 4.80
N GLU A 139 0.86 20.79 4.56
CA GLU A 139 2.04 21.36 3.91
C GLU A 139 3.30 21.10 4.73
N LYS A 140 3.26 21.31 6.05
CA LYS A 140 4.37 21.00 6.98
C LYS A 140 4.78 19.52 6.97
N ALA A 141 3.81 18.63 6.78
CA ALA A 141 4.06 17.19 6.72
C ALA A 141 4.59 16.72 5.36
N HIS A 142 4.83 17.64 4.41
CA HIS A 142 5.13 17.33 3.00
C HIS A 142 4.08 16.43 2.34
N ALA A 143 2.83 16.55 2.77
CA ALA A 143 1.70 15.81 2.23
C ALA A 143 0.95 16.64 1.18
N LYS A 144 0.14 15.96 0.36
CA LYS A 144 -0.62 16.62 -0.70
C LYS A 144 -1.98 17.05 -0.18
N TRP A 145 -2.25 18.36 -0.21
CA TRP A 145 -3.54 18.93 0.14
C TRP A 145 -4.60 18.66 -0.94
N MET A 146 -5.77 18.15 -0.55
CA MET A 146 -6.89 17.84 -1.44
C MET A 146 -8.05 18.83 -1.17
N GLY A 147 -7.93 20.03 -1.76
CA GLY A 147 -8.76 21.18 -1.40
C GLY A 147 -10.28 21.02 -1.61
N GLY A 148 -10.72 20.19 -2.55
CA GLY A 148 -12.16 19.98 -2.80
C GLY A 148 -12.89 19.24 -1.67
N GLU A 149 -12.18 18.37 -0.95
CA GLU A 149 -12.75 17.52 0.11
C GLU A 149 -12.15 17.84 1.49
N SER A 150 -11.33 18.88 1.59
CA SER A 150 -10.79 19.38 2.85
C SER A 150 -9.97 18.35 3.65
N TYR A 151 -9.22 17.48 2.97
CA TYR A 151 -8.34 16.50 3.62
C TYR A 151 -6.91 16.51 3.08
N CYS A 152 -6.01 15.85 3.81
CA CYS A 152 -4.59 15.77 3.51
C CYS A 152 -4.17 14.34 3.17
N LEU A 153 -3.41 14.17 2.10
CA LEU A 153 -3.01 12.87 1.59
C LEU A 153 -1.51 12.65 1.79
N CYS A 154 -1.18 11.80 2.75
CA CYS A 154 0.20 11.43 3.10
C CYS A 154 0.73 10.31 2.19
N PRO A 155 2.03 10.30 1.85
CA PRO A 155 2.63 9.23 1.05
C PRO A 155 2.74 7.91 1.84
N GLU A 156 2.89 6.78 1.14
CA GLU A 156 3.28 5.48 1.71
C GLU A 156 2.35 4.90 2.80
N HIS A 157 1.03 4.99 2.63
CA HIS A 157 0.05 4.49 3.62
C HIS A 157 0.20 5.12 5.01
N LYS A 158 0.71 6.36 5.05
CA LYS A 158 0.80 7.16 6.26
C LYS A 158 -0.47 7.99 6.42
N VAL A 159 -0.75 8.41 7.64
CA VAL A 159 -1.83 9.37 7.95
C VAL A 159 -1.25 10.64 8.55
N LEU A 160 -1.94 11.76 8.36
CA LEU A 160 -1.57 13.01 9.00
C LEU A 160 -1.99 12.96 10.48
N VAL A 161 -1.01 12.93 11.38
CA VAL A 161 -1.20 13.04 12.85
C VAL A 161 -0.53 14.35 13.27
N GLY A 162 -1.34 15.34 13.61
CA GLY A 162 -0.85 16.71 13.83
C GLY A 162 -0.22 17.28 12.56
N ALA A 163 1.09 17.56 12.58
CA ALA A 163 1.86 18.10 11.46
C ALA A 163 2.83 17.09 10.83
N LYS A 164 2.62 15.77 11.02
CA LYS A 164 3.51 14.72 10.50
C LYS A 164 2.73 13.57 9.88
N CYS A 165 3.23 13.03 8.77
CA CYS A 165 2.74 11.77 8.21
C CYS A 165 3.33 10.58 8.96
N GLN A 166 2.48 9.78 9.60
CA GLN A 166 2.89 8.60 10.38
C GLN A 166 2.35 7.31 9.78
N ALA A 167 3.19 6.27 9.72
CA ALA A 167 2.79 4.97 9.20
C ALA A 167 1.87 4.27 10.22
N ILE A 168 0.73 3.78 9.74
CA ILE A 168 -0.16 2.95 10.56
C ILE A 168 0.10 1.48 10.21
N ARG A 169 0.57 0.69 11.18
CA ARG A 169 0.74 -0.77 10.98
C ARG A 169 -0.59 -1.49 11.19
N ASN A 170 -1.50 -1.43 10.21
CA ASN A 170 -2.77 -2.18 10.17
C ASN A 170 -3.70 -2.04 11.40
N GLN A 171 -3.35 -1.20 12.37
CA GLN A 171 -4.11 -0.88 13.57
C GLN A 171 -4.12 0.64 13.68
N VAL A 172 -5.30 1.22 13.50
CA VAL A 172 -5.52 2.64 13.80
C VAL A 172 -5.07 2.86 15.24
N SER A 173 -4.10 3.74 15.50
CA SER A 173 -3.74 4.08 16.88
C SER A 173 -4.79 5.03 17.45
N ASP A 174 -4.88 5.13 18.78
CA ASP A 174 -5.70 6.15 19.44
C ASP A 174 -5.40 7.55 18.89
N ALA A 175 -4.11 7.86 18.74
CA ALA A 175 -3.66 9.11 18.14
C ALA A 175 -4.17 9.26 16.70
N ALA A 176 -4.04 8.25 15.84
CA ALA A 176 -4.55 8.32 14.47
C ALA A 176 -6.09 8.49 14.43
N CYS A 177 -6.81 7.84 15.33
CA CYS A 177 -8.27 7.92 15.46
C CYS A 177 -8.74 9.31 15.89
N THR A 178 -8.11 9.86 16.93
CA THR A 178 -8.55 11.10 17.59
C THR A 178 -7.96 12.37 16.97
N SER A 179 -6.81 12.27 16.30
CA SER A 179 -6.19 13.41 15.58
C SER A 179 -6.50 13.41 14.08
N ALA A 180 -7.31 12.48 13.60
CA ALA A 180 -7.80 12.47 12.22
C ALA A 180 -8.58 13.75 11.91
N VAL A 181 -8.68 14.08 10.62
CA VAL A 181 -9.47 15.21 10.11
C VAL A 181 -10.94 15.06 10.49
N ARG A 182 -11.47 13.84 10.34
CA ARG A 182 -12.78 13.45 10.85
C ARG A 182 -12.57 12.47 11.98
N PRO A 183 -12.33 12.96 13.21
CA PRO A 183 -11.90 12.11 14.30
C PRO A 183 -13.00 11.11 14.65
N GLY A 184 -12.57 9.87 14.88
CA GLY A 184 -13.43 8.87 15.50
C GLY A 184 -13.35 8.94 17.02
N ARG A 185 -14.22 8.18 17.68
CA ARG A 185 -14.16 7.92 19.11
C ARG A 185 -13.40 6.63 19.35
N TRP A 186 -12.20 6.75 19.90
CA TRP A 186 -11.41 5.59 20.28
C TRP A 186 -12.04 4.85 21.46
N SER A 187 -12.18 3.53 21.36
CA SER A 187 -12.66 2.68 22.45
C SER A 187 -12.11 1.27 22.33
N LYS A 188 -11.33 0.83 23.33
CA LYS A 188 -10.82 -0.55 23.46
C LYS A 188 -10.09 -1.09 22.21
N GLY A 189 -9.26 -0.28 21.56
CA GLY A 189 -8.50 -0.72 20.37
C GLY A 189 -9.24 -0.52 19.04
N ASP A 190 -10.43 0.08 19.06
CA ASP A 190 -11.28 0.30 17.90
C ASP A 190 -11.63 1.78 17.75
N CYS A 191 -11.61 2.29 16.51
CA CYS A 191 -11.95 3.67 16.20
C CYS A 191 -13.39 3.75 15.69
N ARG A 192 -14.32 4.14 16.57
CA ARG A 192 -15.75 4.18 16.24
C ARG A 192 -16.15 5.53 15.71
N CYS A 193 -16.78 5.55 14.54
CA CYS A 193 -17.37 6.76 14.01
C CYS A 193 -18.85 6.88 14.39
N SER A 194 -19.34 8.12 14.58
CA SER A 194 -20.76 8.39 14.79
C SER A 194 -21.56 8.15 13.50
N GLY A 195 -22.89 8.08 13.57
CA GLY A 195 -23.74 8.12 12.37
C GLY A 195 -23.62 6.95 11.38
N GLY A 196 -23.09 5.80 11.81
CA GLY A 196 -22.87 4.65 10.92
C GLY A 196 -21.73 4.84 9.93
N GLU A 197 -20.80 5.76 10.21
CA GLU A 197 -19.59 5.97 9.43
C GLU A 197 -18.53 4.88 9.72
N THR A 198 -17.57 4.69 8.81
CA THR A 198 -16.41 3.79 8.97
C THR A 198 -15.14 4.62 8.97
N PHE A 199 -14.21 4.32 9.88
CA PHE A 199 -12.92 5.01 9.93
C PHE A 199 -11.99 4.47 8.84
N ILE A 200 -11.62 5.31 7.87
CA ILE A 200 -10.68 4.97 6.80
C ILE A 200 -9.45 5.86 6.96
N PRO A 201 -8.34 5.32 7.51
CA PRO A 201 -7.16 6.13 7.80
C PRO A 201 -6.58 6.83 6.58
N GLU A 202 -6.61 6.18 5.42
CA GLU A 202 -6.13 6.70 4.13
C GLU A 202 -6.92 7.94 3.66
N ARG A 203 -8.15 8.11 4.17
CA ARG A 203 -9.01 9.28 3.92
C ARG A 203 -8.99 10.29 5.06
N GLY A 204 -8.10 10.09 6.03
CA GLY A 204 -7.93 11.00 7.15
C GLY A 204 -9.08 11.00 8.15
N GLY A 205 -9.89 9.93 8.26
CA GLY A 205 -10.87 9.80 9.34
C GLY A 205 -12.13 9.00 9.04
N CYS A 206 -13.18 9.31 9.81
CA CYS A 206 -14.53 8.78 9.64
C CYS A 206 -15.18 9.21 8.33
N VAL A 207 -15.73 8.27 7.57
CA VAL A 207 -16.47 8.51 6.33
C VAL A 207 -17.81 7.77 6.35
N ALA A 208 -18.89 8.39 5.86
CA ALA A 208 -20.21 7.76 5.95
C ALA A 208 -20.31 6.45 5.17
N ALA A 209 -20.80 5.38 5.81
CA ALA A 209 -20.91 4.07 5.18
C ALA A 209 -21.89 4.06 3.99
N LYS A 210 -22.83 5.01 3.96
CA LYS A 210 -23.74 5.25 2.82
C LYS A 210 -23.23 6.28 1.81
N SER A 211 -22.11 6.95 2.10
CA SER A 211 -21.51 7.98 1.25
C SER A 211 -20.11 7.60 0.74
N VAL A 212 -19.88 6.32 0.50
CA VAL A 212 -19.09 5.96 -0.68
C VAL A 212 -20.01 6.07 -1.91
N ALA A 213 -20.65 7.25 -2.05
CA ALA A 213 -21.33 7.62 -3.28
C ALA A 213 -20.29 7.52 -4.39
N GLY A 214 -20.68 7.09 -5.60
CA GLY A 214 -19.74 6.92 -6.72
C GLY A 214 -18.77 8.10 -6.90
N ASN A 215 -19.19 9.31 -6.52
CA ASN A 215 -18.36 10.51 -6.46
C ASN A 215 -17.10 10.37 -5.59
N THR A 216 -17.17 9.81 -4.38
CA THR A 216 -16.00 9.68 -3.50
C THR A 216 -14.97 8.69 -4.05
N LEU A 217 -15.42 7.57 -4.61
CA LEU A 217 -14.52 6.62 -5.28
C LEU A 217 -13.96 7.19 -6.58
N LYS A 218 -14.76 7.98 -7.31
CA LYS A 218 -14.33 8.73 -8.48
C LYS A 218 -13.21 9.70 -8.14
N PHE A 219 -13.40 10.57 -7.14
CA PHE A 219 -12.35 11.49 -6.68
C PHE A 219 -11.11 10.75 -6.19
N THR A 220 -11.29 9.66 -5.45
CA THR A 220 -10.17 8.83 -5.00
C THR A 220 -9.43 8.23 -6.20
N CYS A 221 -10.13 7.69 -7.18
CA CYS A 221 -9.55 7.12 -8.39
C CYS A 221 -8.74 8.13 -9.21
N GLU A 222 -9.34 9.31 -9.44
CA GLU A 222 -8.81 10.36 -10.29
C GLU A 222 -7.78 11.25 -9.59
N ASN A 223 -7.53 11.03 -8.29
CA ASN A 223 -6.52 11.78 -7.56
C ASN A 223 -5.11 11.52 -8.12
N GLY A 224 -4.19 12.47 -7.90
CA GLY A 224 -2.83 12.35 -8.43
C GLY A 224 -1.99 11.19 -7.85
N LEU A 225 -2.38 10.57 -6.73
CA LEU A 225 -1.66 9.38 -6.22
C LEU A 225 -2.04 8.12 -6.99
N ASN A 226 -3.32 7.98 -7.29
CA ASN A 226 -3.85 6.82 -8.00
C ASN A 226 -3.66 6.99 -9.52
N SER A 227 -3.75 8.22 -10.01
CA SER A 227 -3.67 8.56 -11.44
C SER A 227 -4.58 7.69 -12.31
N GLY A 228 -5.69 7.23 -11.75
CA GLY A 228 -6.68 6.40 -12.41
C GLY A 228 -7.67 7.24 -13.22
N LYS A 229 -8.50 6.56 -14.00
CA LYS A 229 -9.65 7.14 -14.70
C LYS A 229 -10.91 6.42 -14.27
N TRP A 230 -11.87 7.15 -13.73
CA TRP A 230 -13.12 6.54 -13.30
C TRP A 230 -13.99 6.15 -14.49
N ASP A 231 -14.59 4.96 -14.45
CA ASP A 231 -15.56 4.44 -15.41
C ASP A 231 -16.94 4.48 -14.73
N ASP A 232 -17.69 5.57 -14.97
CA ASP A 232 -19.02 5.77 -14.41
C ASP A 232 -19.98 4.64 -14.81
N SER A 233 -19.84 4.06 -16.00
CA SER A 233 -20.73 2.98 -16.50
C SER A 233 -20.60 1.68 -15.72
N LYS A 234 -19.43 1.46 -15.11
CA LYS A 234 -19.11 0.26 -14.33
C LYS A 234 -18.87 0.57 -12.86
N ASN A 235 -19.05 1.83 -12.44
CA ASN A 235 -18.82 2.32 -11.10
C ASN A 235 -17.45 1.89 -10.54
N ARG A 236 -16.37 2.06 -11.33
CA ARG A 236 -15.03 1.51 -11.00
C ARG A 236 -13.88 2.39 -11.48
N CYS A 237 -12.69 2.19 -10.90
CA CYS A 237 -11.47 2.91 -11.29
C CYS A 237 -10.59 2.15 -12.28
N ASN A 238 -10.35 2.68 -13.47
CA ASN A 238 -9.33 2.17 -14.38
C ASN A 238 -7.95 2.72 -14.00
N CYS A 239 -7.14 1.89 -13.34
CA CYS A 239 -5.78 2.25 -12.97
C CYS A 239 -4.81 2.26 -14.18
N PRO A 240 -3.72 3.05 -14.13
CA PRO A 240 -2.71 3.05 -15.17
C PRO A 240 -1.94 1.72 -15.21
N SER A 241 -1.22 1.48 -16.31
CA SER A 241 -0.51 0.22 -16.57
C SER A 241 0.37 -0.22 -15.39
N GLY A 242 0.27 -1.50 -15.03
CA GLY A 242 1.02 -2.08 -13.90
C GLY A 242 0.40 -1.84 -12.52
N ARG A 243 -0.77 -1.20 -12.45
CA ARG A 243 -1.53 -1.00 -11.20
C ARG A 243 -2.93 -1.58 -11.31
N ILE A 244 -3.47 -1.99 -10.17
CA ILE A 244 -4.84 -2.48 -10.05
C ILE A 244 -5.57 -1.72 -8.93
N TRP A 245 -6.88 -1.55 -9.11
CA TRP A 245 -7.70 -0.95 -8.07
C TRP A 245 -7.92 -1.96 -6.95
N TRP A 246 -7.39 -1.65 -5.77
CA TRP A 246 -7.42 -2.50 -4.60
C TRP A 246 -7.53 -1.64 -3.34
N HIS A 247 -8.52 -1.94 -2.49
CA HIS A 247 -8.88 -1.13 -1.32
C HIS A 247 -8.84 0.38 -1.60
N GLU A 248 -9.57 0.81 -2.63
CA GLU A 248 -9.69 2.22 -3.01
C GLU A 248 -8.38 2.91 -3.45
N SER A 249 -7.38 2.12 -3.87
CA SER A 249 -6.12 2.65 -4.37
C SER A 249 -5.64 1.91 -5.62
N CYS A 250 -4.97 2.62 -6.52
CA CYS A 250 -4.26 2.01 -7.64
C CYS A 250 -2.91 1.46 -7.14
N ALA A 251 -2.94 0.29 -6.54
CA ALA A 251 -1.77 -0.40 -6.01
C ALA A 251 -0.93 -1.02 -7.14
N LEU A 252 0.40 -0.98 -6.98
CA LEU A 252 1.33 -1.66 -7.90
C LEU A 252 1.12 -3.17 -7.83
N MET A 253 0.87 -3.83 -8.97
CA MET A 253 0.65 -5.28 -9.02
C MET A 253 1.84 -6.06 -8.48
N SER A 254 3.06 -5.57 -8.68
CA SER A 254 4.29 -6.20 -8.17
C SER A 254 4.38 -6.25 -6.64
N ARG A 255 3.60 -5.45 -5.92
CA ARG A 255 3.56 -5.42 -4.45
C ARG A 255 2.43 -6.25 -3.85
N LEU A 256 1.57 -6.82 -4.69
CA LEU A 256 0.43 -7.62 -4.26
C LEU A 256 0.74 -9.10 -4.46
N SER A 257 0.28 -9.93 -3.52
CA SER A 257 0.31 -11.37 -3.70
C SER A 257 -0.67 -11.78 -4.80
N SER A 258 -0.40 -12.90 -5.48
CA SER A 258 -1.31 -13.45 -6.51
C SER A 258 -2.73 -13.67 -5.99
N SER A 259 -2.91 -13.94 -4.68
CA SER A 259 -4.22 -14.03 -4.04
C SER A 259 -4.99 -12.72 -4.04
N LYS A 260 -4.34 -11.61 -3.65
CA LYS A 260 -4.96 -10.28 -3.62
C LYS A 260 -5.31 -9.80 -5.02
N ILE A 261 -4.43 -10.09 -5.98
CA ILE A 261 -4.68 -9.79 -7.39
C ILE A 261 -5.89 -10.60 -7.88
N CYS A 262 -5.94 -11.91 -7.60
CA CYS A 262 -7.05 -12.79 -7.96
C CYS A 262 -8.41 -12.31 -7.43
N GLU A 263 -8.44 -11.93 -6.16
CA GLU A 263 -9.65 -11.50 -5.45
C GLU A 263 -10.04 -10.05 -5.75
N SER A 264 -9.23 -9.33 -6.54
CA SER A 264 -9.57 -7.97 -6.94
C SER A 264 -10.77 -7.95 -7.89
N GLU A 265 -11.56 -6.89 -7.79
CA GLU A 265 -12.77 -6.68 -8.60
C GLU A 265 -12.50 -6.73 -10.12
N PHE A 266 -11.27 -6.40 -10.54
CA PHE A 266 -10.88 -6.34 -11.95
C PHE A 266 -10.56 -7.70 -12.56
N HIS A 267 -10.08 -8.62 -11.73
CA HIS A 267 -9.57 -9.89 -12.20
C HIS A 267 -10.59 -11.01 -12.05
N GLY A 268 -11.64 -10.81 -11.24
CA GLY A 268 -12.90 -11.54 -11.29
C GLY A 268 -12.77 -13.03 -10.96
N GLY A 269 -11.72 -13.42 -10.23
CA GLY A 269 -11.50 -14.78 -9.78
C GLY A 269 -11.72 -14.94 -8.27
N SER A 270 -11.73 -16.19 -7.83
CA SER A 270 -11.77 -16.58 -6.42
C SER A 270 -10.48 -17.32 -6.08
N TRP A 271 -9.76 -16.88 -5.06
CA TRP A 271 -8.50 -17.54 -4.70
C TRP A 271 -8.74 -18.87 -3.99
N ASP A 272 -8.16 -19.96 -4.51
CA ASP A 272 -8.13 -21.26 -3.86
C ASP A 272 -6.88 -21.35 -2.97
N GLY A 273 -7.10 -21.21 -1.66
CA GLY A 273 -6.03 -21.25 -0.66
C GLY A 273 -5.34 -22.60 -0.53
N VAL A 274 -5.97 -23.70 -0.96
CA VAL A 274 -5.43 -25.07 -0.92
C VAL A 274 -4.57 -25.33 -2.14
N GLN A 275 -5.10 -25.02 -3.33
CA GLN A 275 -4.39 -25.22 -4.60
C GLN A 275 -3.41 -24.09 -4.92
N LYS A 276 -3.42 -23.01 -4.11
CA LYS A 276 -2.63 -21.78 -4.30
C LYS A 276 -2.77 -21.23 -5.73
N ARG A 277 -4.01 -21.15 -6.21
CA ARG A 277 -4.31 -20.67 -7.56
C ARG A 277 -5.61 -19.87 -7.60
N CYS A 278 -5.73 -18.99 -8.59
CA CYS A 278 -6.97 -18.28 -8.85
C CYS A 278 -7.95 -19.17 -9.63
N GLN A 279 -9.18 -19.29 -9.13
CA GLN A 279 -10.29 -19.93 -9.83
C GLN A 279 -11.07 -18.87 -10.60
N CYS A 280 -11.09 -18.98 -11.92
CA CYS A 280 -11.86 -18.08 -12.76
C CYS A 280 -13.30 -18.57 -12.96
N PRO A 281 -14.24 -17.66 -13.31
CA PRO A 281 -15.59 -18.03 -13.69
C PRO A 281 -15.61 -19.02 -14.84
N LYS A 282 -16.72 -19.76 -14.99
CA LYS A 282 -16.87 -20.79 -16.03
C LYS A 282 -16.50 -20.23 -17.42
N GLY A 283 -15.64 -20.95 -18.14
CA GLY A 283 -15.18 -20.57 -19.47
C GLY A 283 -14.02 -19.56 -19.48
N ARG A 284 -13.51 -19.12 -18.32
CA ARG A 284 -12.33 -18.27 -18.23
C ARG A 284 -11.16 -18.98 -17.57
N MET A 285 -9.97 -18.46 -17.80
CA MET A 285 -8.74 -18.96 -17.18
C MET A 285 -7.83 -17.84 -16.69
N TRP A 286 -7.06 -18.17 -15.66
CA TRP A 286 -6.12 -17.26 -15.04
C TRP A 286 -4.86 -17.14 -15.89
N LEU A 287 -4.67 -16.00 -16.55
CA LEU A 287 -3.49 -15.66 -17.32
C LEU A 287 -3.05 -14.24 -17.03
N ASN A 288 -1.74 -14.04 -16.89
CA ASN A 288 -1.12 -12.73 -16.71
C ASN A 288 -1.89 -11.90 -15.68
N GLN A 289 -2.15 -12.52 -14.52
CA GLN A 289 -2.84 -11.89 -13.40
C GLN A 289 -4.31 -11.51 -13.66
N SER A 290 -4.98 -12.08 -14.66
CA SER A 290 -6.39 -11.81 -15.00
C SER A 290 -7.17 -13.05 -15.41
N CYS A 291 -8.49 -13.08 -15.14
CA CYS A 291 -9.37 -14.08 -15.75
C CYS A 291 -9.77 -13.67 -17.16
N LEU A 292 -9.17 -14.34 -18.14
CA LEU A 292 -9.36 -14.08 -19.58
C LEU A 292 -10.13 -15.21 -20.24
N ASP A 293 -10.80 -14.90 -21.34
CA ASP A 293 -11.36 -15.93 -22.23
C ASP A 293 -10.21 -16.59 -22.99
N PRO A 294 -9.98 -17.91 -22.82
CA PRO A 294 -8.90 -18.62 -23.50
C PRO A 294 -9.01 -18.58 -25.02
N HIS A 295 -10.24 -18.52 -25.56
CA HIS A 295 -10.46 -18.53 -27.01
C HIS A 295 -10.12 -17.19 -27.67
N ALA A 296 -10.07 -16.11 -26.88
CA ALA A 296 -9.64 -14.79 -27.35
C ALA A 296 -8.10 -14.63 -27.37
N LEU A 297 -7.35 -15.65 -26.93
CA LEU A 297 -5.91 -15.61 -26.78
C LEU A 297 -5.21 -16.54 -27.77
N PRO A 298 -3.97 -16.23 -28.19
CA PRO A 298 -3.17 -17.16 -28.95
C PRO A 298 -2.96 -18.47 -28.17
N SER A 299 -3.10 -19.62 -28.84
CA SER A 299 -2.94 -20.96 -28.23
C SER A 299 -1.61 -21.13 -27.47
N ARG A 300 -0.56 -20.44 -27.92
CA ARG A 300 0.73 -20.38 -27.23
C ARG A 300 0.61 -19.83 -25.81
N ASN A 301 -0.01 -18.66 -25.66
CA ASN A 301 -0.15 -17.99 -24.38
C ASN A 301 -0.98 -18.87 -23.42
N VAL A 302 -2.04 -19.47 -23.94
CA VAL A 302 -2.90 -20.38 -23.17
C VAL A 302 -2.13 -21.62 -22.73
N CYS A 303 -1.29 -22.20 -23.58
CA CYS A 303 -0.44 -23.33 -23.25
C CYS A 303 0.57 -23.00 -22.14
N GLU A 304 1.27 -21.89 -22.28
CA GLU A 304 2.34 -21.43 -21.36
C GLU A 304 1.79 -20.80 -20.06
N SER A 305 0.46 -20.73 -19.91
CA SER A 305 -0.21 -20.17 -18.73
C SER A 305 0.13 -20.91 -17.43
N GLU A 306 0.00 -20.20 -16.30
CA GLU A 306 0.15 -20.80 -14.96
C GLU A 306 -0.85 -21.94 -14.70
N TRP A 307 -1.98 -21.93 -15.40
CA TRP A 307 -3.02 -22.95 -15.33
C TRP A 307 -2.59 -24.25 -16.02
N ASN A 308 -2.14 -24.16 -17.27
CA ASN A 308 -1.79 -25.34 -18.07
C ASN A 308 -0.36 -25.82 -17.79
N ARG A 309 0.55 -24.90 -17.44
CA ARG A 309 1.99 -25.14 -17.22
C ARG A 309 2.62 -25.98 -18.33
N GLY A 310 2.15 -25.80 -19.56
CA GLY A 310 2.63 -26.51 -20.73
C GLY A 310 3.81 -25.79 -21.37
N THR A 311 4.49 -26.48 -22.27
CA THR A 311 5.51 -25.90 -23.13
C THR A 311 4.99 -25.87 -24.56
N TRP A 312 4.96 -24.69 -25.18
CA TRP A 312 4.51 -24.57 -26.56
C TRP A 312 5.55 -25.13 -27.54
N ASN A 313 5.13 -26.05 -28.41
CA ASN A 313 5.96 -26.56 -29.49
C ASN A 313 5.67 -25.79 -30.78
N GLN A 314 6.57 -24.89 -31.16
CA GLN A 314 6.41 -24.05 -32.35
C GLN A 314 6.39 -24.85 -33.66
N LYS A 315 7.14 -25.95 -33.76
CA LYS A 315 7.16 -26.80 -34.98
C LYS A 315 5.84 -27.54 -35.19
N ARG A 316 5.23 -27.99 -34.09
CA ARG A 316 3.97 -28.76 -34.11
C ARG A 316 2.72 -27.91 -33.91
N GLN A 317 2.89 -26.62 -33.60
CA GLN A 317 1.82 -25.70 -33.20
C GLN A 317 0.91 -26.34 -32.14
N SER A 318 1.52 -26.99 -31.15
CA SER A 318 0.82 -27.81 -30.14
C SER A 318 1.39 -27.59 -28.75
N CYS A 319 0.56 -27.70 -27.73
CA CYS A 319 1.02 -27.65 -26.34
C CYS A 319 1.54 -29.01 -25.86
N ALA A 320 2.74 -29.05 -25.29
CA ALA A 320 3.24 -30.19 -24.54
C ALA A 320 2.86 -30.05 -23.07
N CYS A 321 1.97 -30.91 -22.58
CA CYS A 321 1.47 -30.85 -21.23
C CYS A 321 2.42 -31.50 -20.21
N PRO A 322 2.49 -30.97 -18.98
CA PRO A 322 3.34 -31.54 -17.94
C PRO A 322 2.87 -32.94 -17.54
N ARG A 323 3.81 -33.77 -17.06
CA ARG A 323 3.55 -35.14 -16.54
C ARG A 323 2.89 -36.08 -17.54
N GLY A 324 3.20 -35.93 -18.84
CA GLY A 324 2.64 -36.76 -19.90
C GLY A 324 1.13 -36.56 -20.10
N GLY A 325 0.59 -35.42 -19.66
CA GLY A 325 -0.78 -35.03 -19.96
C GLY A 325 -1.03 -34.87 -21.45
N GLN A 326 -2.30 -34.81 -21.82
CA GLN A 326 -2.72 -34.57 -23.21
C GLN A 326 -3.32 -33.18 -23.34
N TRP A 327 -2.96 -32.50 -24.43
CA TRP A 327 -3.52 -31.21 -24.78
C TRP A 327 -4.89 -31.38 -25.45
N ASN A 328 -5.93 -30.80 -24.87
CA ASN A 328 -7.24 -30.73 -25.48
C ASN A 328 -7.38 -29.38 -26.20
N SER A 329 -7.33 -29.40 -27.54
CA SER A 329 -7.45 -28.19 -28.36
C SER A 329 -8.84 -27.56 -28.34
N LYS A 330 -9.90 -28.33 -28.06
CA LYS A 330 -11.27 -27.80 -27.95
C LYS A 330 -11.46 -26.97 -26.69
N ASN A 331 -10.93 -27.44 -25.58
CA ASN A 331 -11.08 -26.80 -24.27
C ASN A 331 -9.84 -25.98 -23.87
N LEU A 332 -8.81 -25.92 -24.72
CA LEU A 332 -7.53 -25.25 -24.49
C LEU A 332 -6.92 -25.57 -23.11
N THR A 333 -6.96 -26.86 -22.73
CA THR A 333 -6.54 -27.32 -21.40
C THR A 333 -5.65 -28.55 -21.46
N CYS A 334 -4.69 -28.62 -20.54
CA CYS A 334 -3.91 -29.82 -20.26
C CYS A 334 -4.65 -30.73 -19.29
N THR A 335 -5.07 -31.90 -19.75
CA THR A 335 -5.67 -32.93 -18.89
C THR A 335 -4.63 -33.95 -18.49
N ARG A 336 -4.58 -34.32 -17.21
CA ARG A 336 -3.80 -35.48 -16.78
C ARG A 336 -4.40 -36.72 -17.46
N ARG A 337 -3.54 -37.64 -17.92
CA ARG A 337 -4.00 -38.99 -18.28
C ARG A 337 -4.65 -39.59 -17.04
N ALA A 338 -5.90 -40.05 -17.18
CA ALA A 338 -6.50 -40.93 -16.20
C ALA A 338 -5.65 -42.21 -16.21
N GLY A 339 -4.88 -42.40 -15.15
CA GLY A 339 -4.13 -43.62 -14.89
C GLY A 339 -5.00 -44.62 -14.16
#